data_AF-A0A0L6WNR2-F1
#
_entry.id   AF-A0A0L6WNR2-F1
#
_cell.length_a   1.000
_cell.length_b   1.000
_cell.length_c   1.000
_cell.angle_alpha   90.00
_cell.angle_beta   90.00
_cell.angle_gamma   90.00
#
_symmetry.space_group_name_H-M   'P 1'
#
loop_
_entity.id
_entity.type
_entity.pdbx_description
1 polymer ?
#
loop_
_entity_poly.entity_id
_entity_poly.type
_entity_poly.pdbx_seq_one_letter_code
_entity_poly.pdbx_strand_id
1 'polypeptide(L)' 'FPGQRPSRPPSIEVEDEYHYKVDEILDFRVVRGRLQYLVRWKGYGPEDDMWEPQKNLDRAPDKLWNFHRRNPAKPQNPQD' A
#
# COMPACT_ATOMS: atom_id res chain seq x y z
N PHE A 1 -13.56 28.67 -6.65
CA PHE A 1 -12.69 27.70 -7.35
C PHE A 1 -13.10 26.30 -6.91
N PRO A 2 -13.91 25.54 -7.66
CA PRO A 2 -14.37 24.24 -7.16
C PRO A 2 -13.37 23.15 -7.58
N GLY A 3 -13.12 22.19 -6.70
CA GLY A 3 -12.74 20.85 -7.15
C GLY A 3 -11.36 20.33 -6.80
N GLN A 4 -10.66 20.85 -5.79
CA GLN A 4 -9.61 20.04 -5.17
C GLN A 4 -10.28 18.96 -4.30
N ARG A 5 -10.63 17.83 -4.91
CA ARG A 5 -10.69 16.57 -4.17
C ARG A 5 -9.25 16.34 -3.67
N PRO A 6 -8.99 16.23 -2.36
CA PRO A 6 -7.66 15.85 -1.91
C PRO A 6 -7.44 14.39 -2.34
N SER A 7 -6.86 14.16 -3.51
CA SER A 7 -6.53 12.84 -4.07
C SER A 7 -5.33 12.17 -3.39
N ARG A 8 -4.94 12.72 -2.24
CA ARG A 8 -3.88 12.20 -1.40
C ARG A 8 -4.29 12.46 0.03
N PRO A 9 -4.12 11.49 0.95
CA PRO A 9 -4.01 11.86 2.35
C PRO A 9 -2.99 13.00 2.45
N PRO A 10 -3.29 14.11 3.13
CA PRO A 10 -2.42 15.28 3.14
C PRO A 10 -1.01 14.84 3.56
N SER A 11 -0.05 14.99 2.64
CA SER A 11 1.37 14.83 2.93
C SER A 11 1.81 16.11 3.61
N ILE A 12 1.51 16.23 4.89
CA ILE A 12 1.94 17.37 5.68
C ILE A 12 3.48 17.28 5.74
N GLU A 13 4.17 18.33 5.28
CA GLU A 13 5.61 18.47 5.40
C GLU A 13 5.95 18.72 6.88
N VAL A 14 6.00 17.65 7.66
CA VAL A 14 6.57 17.58 9.00
C VAL A 14 7.37 16.29 9.03
N GLU A 15 8.46 16.25 9.78
CA GLU A 15 9.29 15.06 10.02
C GLU A 15 8.56 13.93 10.80
N ASP A 16 7.24 13.79 10.60
CA ASP A 16 6.36 12.82 11.24
C ASP A 16 5.78 11.89 10.16
N GLU A 17 6.31 10.67 10.11
CA GLU A 17 5.85 9.60 9.20
C GLU A 17 4.34 9.32 9.44
N TYR A 18 3.47 9.80 8.55
CA TYR A 18 2.02 9.59 8.68
C TYR A 18 1.66 8.14 8.36
N HIS A 19 1.15 7.42 9.35
CA HIS A 19 0.66 6.05 9.18
C HIS A 19 -0.85 6.03 8.93
N TYR A 20 -1.24 5.49 7.79
CA TYR A 20 -2.64 5.20 7.46
C TYR A 20 -2.94 3.73 7.69
N LYS A 21 -4.17 3.44 8.14
CA LYS A 21 -4.59 2.06 8.39
C LYS A 21 -4.89 1.37 7.06
N VAL A 22 -4.14 0.31 6.78
CA VAL A 22 -4.40 -0.57 5.63
C VAL A 22 -5.65 -1.40 5.89
N ASP A 23 -6.57 -1.39 4.94
CA ASP A 23 -7.71 -2.29 4.94
C ASP A 23 -7.34 -3.64 4.32
N GLU A 24 -6.80 -3.61 3.10
CA GLU A 24 -6.44 -4.80 2.33
C GLU A 24 -5.32 -4.52 1.32
N ILE A 25 -4.53 -5.55 1.01
CA ILE A 25 -3.60 -5.56 -0.12
C ILE A 25 -4.29 -6.24 -1.29
N LEU A 26 -4.43 -5.51 -2.40
CA LEU A 26 -5.20 -5.93 -3.57
C LEU A 26 -4.32 -6.61 -4.62
N ASP A 27 -3.11 -6.09 -4.83
CA ASP A 27 -2.19 -6.63 -5.83
C ASP A 27 -0.72 -6.32 -5.52
N PHE A 28 0.19 -6.86 -6.34
CA PHE A 28 1.63 -6.60 -6.29
C PHE A 28 2.16 -6.32 -7.69
N ARG A 29 3.28 -5.59 -7.77
CA ARG A 29 4.06 -5.42 -8.99
C ARG A 29 5.53 -5.23 -8.67
N VAL A 30 6.39 -5.54 -9.63
CA VAL A 30 7.82 -5.22 -9.56
C VAL A 30 8.11 -4.10 -10.57
N VAL A 31 8.57 -2.95 -10.08
CA VAL A 31 8.95 -1.79 -10.91
C VAL A 31 10.40 -1.48 -10.65
N ARG A 32 11.24 -1.55 -11.70
CA ARG A 32 12.70 -1.32 -11.61
C ARG A 32 13.36 -2.17 -10.52
N GLY A 33 12.98 -3.46 -10.44
CA GLY A 33 13.49 -4.40 -9.44
C GLY A 33 12.96 -4.19 -8.01
N ARG A 34 12.01 -3.28 -7.80
CA ARG A 34 11.44 -2.98 -6.47
C ARG A 34 10.01 -3.46 -6.37
N LEU A 35 9.71 -4.21 -5.31
CA LEU A 35 8.38 -4.71 -5.02
C LEU A 35 7.47 -3.59 -4.47
N GLN A 36 6.29 -3.47 -5.07
CA GLN A 36 5.23 -2.58 -4.66
C GLN A 36 3.92 -3.34 -4.53
N TYR A 37 3.06 -2.86 -3.64
CA TYR A 37 1.76 -3.44 -3.36
C TYR A 37 0.66 -2.39 -3.55
N LEU A 38 -0.45 -2.78 -4.15
CA LEU A 38 -1.64 -1.94 -4.26
C LEU A 38 -2.44 -2.06 -2.96
N VAL A 39 -2.63 -0.94 -2.29
CA VAL A 39 -3.20 -0.84 -0.95
C VAL A 39 -4.58 -0.21 -1.01
N ARG A 40 -5.59 -0.88 -0.45
CA ARG A 40 -6.88 -0.28 -0.05
C ARG A 40 -6.73 0.31 1.33
N TRP A 41 -6.98 1.61 1.46
CA TRP A 41 -6.94 2.30 2.75
C TRP A 41 -8.28 2.18 3.49
N LYS A 42 -8.22 2.00 4.81
CA LYS A 42 -9.43 1.83 5.61
C LYS A 42 -10.25 3.13 5.63
N GLY A 43 -11.50 3.03 5.20
CA GLY A 43 -12.43 4.16 5.13
C GLY A 43 -12.36 4.94 3.81
N TYR A 44 -11.58 4.47 2.84
CA TYR A 44 -11.44 5.07 1.52
C TYR A 44 -11.90 4.10 0.42
N GLY A 45 -12.30 4.65 -0.71
CA GLY A 45 -12.79 3.88 -1.85
C GLY A 45 -11.67 3.42 -2.78
N PRO A 46 -12.00 2.63 -3.82
CA PRO A 46 -11.03 2.18 -4.83
C PRO A 46 -10.32 3.33 -5.57
N GLU A 47 -10.93 4.50 -5.62
CA GLU A 47 -10.36 5.73 -6.20
C GLU A 47 -9.10 6.22 -5.46
N ASP A 48 -8.92 5.80 -4.20
CA ASP A 48 -7.79 6.16 -3.36
C ASP A 48 -6.77 5.01 -3.24
N ASP A 49 -6.94 3.92 -4.00
CA ASP A 49 -6.00 2.80 -3.98
C ASP A 49 -4.62 3.24 -4.49
N MET A 50 -3.57 2.99 -3.71
CA MET A 50 -2.20 3.45 -4.02
C MET A 50 -1.18 2.34 -4.00
N TRP A 51 -0.15 2.50 -4.84
CA TRP A 51 1.00 1.60 -4.90
C TRP A 51 2.06 2.00 -3.88
N GLU A 52 2.13 1.25 -2.78
CA GLU A 52 3.12 1.45 -1.73
C GLU A 52 4.30 0.48 -1.86
N PRO A 53 5.55 0.93 -1.62
CA PRO A 53 6.68 0.04 -1.56
C PRO A 53 6.57 -0.91 -0.36
N GLN A 54 7.11 -2.12 -0.47
CA GLN A 54 7.07 -3.12 0.61
C GLN A 54 7.46 -2.56 1.98
N LYS A 55 8.53 -1.76 2.04
CA LYS A 55 9.02 -1.10 3.27
C LYS A 55 7.97 -0.24 4.00
N ASN A 56 7.01 0.34 3.28
CA ASN A 56 5.95 1.15 3.90
C ASN A 56 4.89 0.26 4.59
N LEU A 57 4.87 -1.04 4.27
CA LEU A 57 3.92 -2.02 4.79
C LEU A 57 4.50 -2.90 5.91
N ASP A 58 5.72 -2.62 6.38
CA ASP A 58 6.37 -3.35 7.48
C ASP A 58 5.53 -3.28 8.78
N ARG A 59 4.69 -2.26 8.92
CA ARG A 59 3.75 -2.10 10.06
C ARG A 59 2.39 -2.78 9.85
N ALA A 60 2.19 -3.50 8.75
CA ALA A 60 0.97 -4.24 8.43
C ALA A 60 1.27 -5.68 7.94
N PRO A 61 2.07 -6.48 8.68
CA PRO A 61 2.50 -7.81 8.25
C PRO A 61 1.33 -8.79 8.11
N ASP A 62 0.25 -8.61 8.88
CA ASP A 62 -0.98 -9.39 8.78
C ASP A 62 -1.66 -9.23 7.41
N LYS A 63 -1.59 -8.03 6.83
CA LYS A 63 -2.19 -7.72 5.52
C LYS A 63 -1.40 -8.37 4.38
N LEU A 64 -0.08 -8.28 4.44
CA LEU A 64 0.81 -8.98 3.51
C LEU A 64 0.61 -10.50 3.60
N TRP A 65 0.59 -11.06 4.82
CA TRP A 65 0.40 -12.49 5.01
C TRP A 65 -0.93 -12.98 4.42
N ASN A 66 -2.02 -12.26 4.66
CA ASN A 66 -3.32 -12.59 4.10
C ASN A 66 -3.32 -12.57 2.57
N PHE A 67 -2.65 -11.59 1.97
CA PHE A 67 -2.49 -11.50 0.52
C PHE A 67 -1.71 -12.68 -0.05
N HIS A 68 -0.54 -12.99 0.50
CA HIS A 68 0.29 -14.11 0.02
C HIS A 68 -0.37 -15.47 0.24
N ARG A 69 -1.11 -15.65 1.33
CA ARG A 69 -1.88 -16.88 1.58
C ARG A 69 -2.96 -17.10 0.52
N ARG A 70 -3.64 -16.03 0.09
CA ARG A 70 -4.64 -16.09 -0.99
C ARG A 70 -4.02 -16.20 -2.37
N ASN A 71 -2.75 -15.85 -2.51
CA ASN A 71 -2.03 -15.82 -3.77
C ASN A 71 -0.69 -16.57 -3.68
N PRO A 72 -0.70 -17.91 -3.52
CA PRO A 72 0.51 -18.69 -3.29
C PRO A 72 1.49 -18.69 -4.48
N ALA A 73 1.04 -18.35 -5.69
CA ALA A 73 1.86 -18.24 -6.89
C ALA A 73 2.62 -16.90 -7.02
N LYS A 74 2.41 -15.95 -6.10
CA LYS A 74 3.07 -14.64 -6.10
C LYS A 74 4.33 -14.72 -5.21
N PRO A 75 5.44 -14.08 -5.59
CA PRO A 75 6.72 -14.19 -4.87
C PRO A 75 6.55 -13.78 -3.41
N GLN A 76 6.90 -14.69 -2.49
CA GLN A 76 6.77 -14.47 -1.04
C GLN A 76 7.91 -13.67 -0.43
N ASN A 77 9.00 -13.42 -1.14
CA ASN A 77 10.05 -12.48 -0.72
C ASN A 77 11.04 -12.28 -1.89
N PRO A 78 11.61 -11.08 -2.13
CA PRO A 78 12.72 -10.88 -3.05
C PRO A 78 14.10 -11.05 -2.39
N GLN A 79 14.30 -12.03 -1.49
CA GLN A 79 15.60 -12.33 -0.86
C GLN A 79 16.09 -13.76 -1.14
N ASP A 80 15.96 -14.22 -2.38
CA ASP A 80 16.77 -15.31 -2.93
C ASP A 80 17.54 -14.77 -4.15
#